data_AF-E4X1T0-F1
#
_entry.id   AF-E4X1T0-F1
#
_cell.length_a   1.000
_cell.length_b   1.000
_cell.length_c   1.000
_cell.angle_alpha   90.00
_cell.angle_beta   90.00
_cell.angle_gamma   90.00
#
_symmetry.space_group_name_H-M   'P 1'
#
loop_
_entity.id
_entity.type
_entity.pdbx_description
1 polymer ?
#
loop_
_entity_poly.entity_id
_entity_poly.type
_entity_poly.pdbx_seq_one_letter_code
_entity_poly.pdbx_strand_id
1 'polypeptide(L)'
;MRLLYQKQVILNAQRLAKTLQDFGYEIVTGGTDIHLILVNLRNKNLDGNRAEKVLEAVHIACNKNTCPGDKSALRPSGLRFGSPALTTRGLMEEDFDVVAEYIHESIQLTQFICDKLEGGSKAPLKEFKNCLYNDPEVQQRVKILGDKVYAFASSFPIPGHVET
;
A
#
# COMPACT_ATOMS: atom_id res chain seq x y z
N MET A 1 6.31 9.29 27.51
CA MET A 1 6.26 8.05 26.69
C MET A 1 5.05 8.01 25.76
N ARG A 2 3.79 7.96 26.26
CA ARG A 2 2.59 7.90 25.39
C ARG A 2 2.41 9.08 24.42
N LEU A 3 2.69 10.30 24.87
CA LEU A 3 2.62 11.51 24.03
C LEU A 3 3.67 11.53 22.91
N LEU A 4 4.88 10.99 23.18
CA LEU A 4 5.95 10.92 22.17
C LEU A 4 5.57 9.93 21.06
N TYR A 5 5.07 8.76 21.44
CA TYR A 5 4.53 7.78 20.49
C TYR A 5 3.43 8.36 19.60
N GLN A 6 2.41 9.00 20.20
CA GLN A 6 1.30 9.57 19.41
C GLN A 6 1.76 10.68 18.45
N LYS A 7 2.75 11.49 18.84
CA LYS A 7 3.38 12.45 17.92
C LYS A 7 4.07 11.74 16.76
N GLN A 8 4.84 10.69 17.04
CA GLN A 8 5.52 9.90 16.01
C GLN A 8 4.55 9.26 15.02
N VAL A 9 3.41 8.75 15.51
CA VAL A 9 2.34 8.20 14.66
C VAL A 9 1.87 9.23 13.63
N ILE A 10 1.64 10.48 14.04
CA ILE A 10 1.20 11.54 13.13
C ILE A 10 2.32 11.93 12.16
N LEU A 11 3.56 12.10 12.65
CA LEU A 11 4.71 12.44 11.80
C LEU A 11 4.94 11.38 10.71
N ASN A 12 4.87 10.11 11.07
CA ASN A 12 4.98 8.99 10.14
C ASN A 12 3.85 8.97 9.10
N ALA A 13 2.60 9.25 9.51
CA ALA A 13 1.47 9.32 8.58
C ALA A 13 1.61 10.49 7.60
N GLN A 14 2.06 11.65 8.08
CA GLN A 14 2.35 12.83 7.26
C GLN A 14 3.50 12.57 6.28
N ARG A 15 4.56 11.89 6.75
CA ARG A 15 5.68 11.49 5.91
C ARG A 15 5.22 10.56 4.78
N LEU A 16 4.47 9.51 5.11
CA LEU A 16 3.89 8.59 4.12
C LEU A 16 3.04 9.34 3.08
N ALA A 17 2.19 10.27 3.53
CA ALA A 17 1.36 11.08 2.65
C ALA A 17 2.22 11.85 1.65
N LYS A 18 3.22 12.57 2.16
CA LYS A 18 4.11 13.41 1.36
C LYS A 18 4.89 12.59 0.33
N THR A 19 5.50 11.49 0.74
CA THR A 19 6.32 10.68 -0.15
C THR A 19 5.48 10.01 -1.25
N LEU A 20 4.24 9.61 -0.94
CA LEU A 20 3.30 9.15 -1.97
C LEU A 20 2.84 10.29 -2.90
N GLN A 21 2.68 11.52 -2.40
CA GLN A 21 2.41 12.67 -3.25
C GLN A 21 3.59 12.97 -4.19
N ASP A 22 4.82 12.80 -3.73
CA ASP A 22 6.03 12.96 -4.55
C ASP A 22 6.10 11.90 -5.68
N PHE A 23 5.55 10.70 -5.47
CA PHE A 23 5.30 9.70 -6.54
C PHE A 23 4.07 10.01 -7.43
N GLY A 24 3.40 11.13 -7.18
CA GLY A 24 2.24 11.60 -7.94
C GLY A 24 0.93 10.88 -7.60
N TYR A 25 0.79 10.34 -6.38
CA TYR A 25 -0.50 9.86 -5.88
C TYR A 25 -1.34 10.99 -5.33
N GLU A 26 -2.66 10.90 -5.53
CA GLU A 26 -3.60 11.82 -4.92
C GLU A 26 -3.95 11.32 -3.51
N ILE A 27 -3.72 12.15 -2.49
CA ILE A 27 -4.19 11.91 -1.14
C ILE A 27 -5.50 12.67 -0.97
N VAL A 28 -6.58 11.98 -0.58
CA VAL A 28 -7.85 12.64 -0.28
C VAL A 28 -7.62 13.69 0.81
N THR A 29 -8.17 14.89 0.63
CA THR A 29 -7.91 16.11 1.43
C THR A 29 -6.49 16.69 1.36
N GLY A 30 -5.58 16.13 0.55
CA GLY A 30 -4.24 16.68 0.28
C GLY A 30 -3.17 16.37 1.33
N GLY A 31 -3.47 15.56 2.35
CA GLY A 31 -2.55 15.24 3.44
C GLY A 31 -3.25 14.52 4.59
N THR A 32 -2.72 14.63 5.81
CA THR A 32 -3.37 14.13 7.02
C THR A 32 -2.91 14.86 8.29
N ASP A 33 -3.82 15.04 9.23
CA ASP A 33 -3.56 15.52 10.59
C ASP A 33 -3.67 14.39 11.63
N ILE A 34 -3.93 13.16 11.17
CA ILE A 34 -4.17 11.99 12.01
C ILE A 34 -3.33 10.80 11.52
N HIS A 35 -3.57 9.64 12.14
CA HIS A 35 -2.78 8.42 11.97
C HIS A 35 -3.01 7.65 10.66
N LEU A 36 -3.81 8.16 9.73
CA LEU A 36 -4.17 7.47 8.49
C LEU A 36 -4.21 8.41 7.30
N ILE A 37 -4.08 7.84 6.11
CA ILE A 37 -4.26 8.50 4.81
C ILE A 37 -5.22 7.70 3.94
N LEU A 38 -5.86 8.36 2.99
CA LEU A 38 -6.67 7.74 1.96
C LEU A 38 -6.08 8.12 0.60
N VAL A 39 -5.46 7.15 -0.06
CA VAL A 39 -4.86 7.30 -1.40
C VAL A 39 -5.96 7.04 -2.44
N ASN A 40 -6.13 7.94 -3.40
CA ASN A 40 -7.06 7.82 -4.53
C ASN A 40 -6.27 7.39 -5.79
N LEU A 41 -6.60 6.23 -6.36
CA LEU A 41 -5.88 5.65 -7.50
C LEU A 41 -6.46 6.03 -8.87
N ARG A 42 -7.53 6.85 -8.93
CA ARG A 42 -8.18 7.21 -10.21
C ARG A 42 -7.26 7.94 -11.17
N ASN A 43 -6.35 8.78 -10.65
CA ASN A 43 -5.37 9.49 -11.49
C ASN A 43 -4.34 8.54 -12.14
N LYS A 44 -4.25 7.29 -11.67
CA LYS A 44 -3.47 6.21 -12.29
C LYS A 44 -4.35 5.25 -13.12
N ASN A 45 -5.66 5.52 -13.28
CA ASN A 45 -6.62 4.63 -13.93
C ASN A 45 -6.72 3.22 -13.32
N LEU A 46 -6.42 3.10 -12.01
CA LEU A 46 -6.48 1.87 -11.24
C LEU A 46 -7.59 1.93 -10.17
N ASP A 47 -7.90 0.78 -9.58
CA ASP A 47 -8.85 0.64 -8.49
C ASP A 47 -8.25 -0.10 -7.28
N GLY A 48 -8.85 0.13 -6.12
CA GLY A 48 -8.38 -0.42 -4.85
C GLY A 48 -8.52 -1.93 -4.74
N ASN A 49 -9.46 -2.59 -5.44
CA ASN A 49 -9.61 -4.05 -5.34
C ASN A 49 -8.38 -4.78 -5.90
N ARG A 50 -7.83 -4.29 -7.01
CA ARG A 50 -6.66 -4.90 -7.65
C ARG A 50 -5.38 -4.58 -6.89
N ALA A 51 -5.20 -3.30 -6.55
CA ALA A 51 -4.01 -2.87 -5.83
C ALA A 51 -3.89 -3.53 -4.45
N GLU A 52 -5.00 -3.66 -3.70
CA GLU A 52 -5.03 -4.37 -2.42
C GLU A 52 -4.55 -5.84 -2.57
N LYS A 53 -4.92 -6.53 -3.66
CA LYS A 53 -4.52 -7.92 -3.90
C LYS A 53 -3.03 -8.07 -4.19
N VAL A 54 -2.45 -7.12 -4.91
CA VAL A 54 -1.00 -7.12 -5.17
C VAL A 54 -0.23 -6.80 -3.90
N LEU A 55 -0.67 -5.77 -3.15
CA LEU A 55 -0.09 -5.41 -1.85
C LEU A 55 -0.11 -6.60 -0.88
N GLU A 56 -1.24 -7.30 -0.78
CA GLU A 56 -1.38 -8.51 0.03
C GLU A 56 -0.39 -9.62 -0.40
N ALA A 57 -0.22 -9.83 -1.71
CA ALA A 57 0.69 -10.83 -2.25
C ALA A 57 2.18 -10.54 -1.96
N VAL A 58 2.53 -9.28 -1.68
CA VAL A 58 3.90 -8.86 -1.30
C VAL A 58 4.02 -8.51 0.19
N HIS A 59 3.12 -9.05 1.02
CA HIS A 59 3.13 -8.90 2.48
C HIS A 59 2.81 -7.50 3.02
N ILE A 60 2.17 -6.64 2.22
CA ILE A 60 1.66 -5.32 2.67
C ILE A 60 0.16 -5.41 2.93
N ALA A 61 -0.21 -5.43 4.21
CA ALA A 61 -1.60 -5.39 4.62
C ALA A 61 -2.18 -3.97 4.53
N CYS A 62 -3.25 -3.80 3.76
CA CYS A 62 -4.00 -2.55 3.67
C CYS A 62 -5.49 -2.84 3.46
N ASN A 63 -6.29 -1.78 3.35
CA ASN A 63 -7.72 -1.91 3.10
C ASN A 63 -8.13 -1.03 1.91
N LYS A 64 -8.78 -1.62 0.91
CA LYS A 64 -9.48 -0.84 -0.11
C LYS A 64 -10.63 -0.05 0.50
N ASN A 65 -10.82 1.18 0.02
CA ASN A 65 -11.81 2.10 0.59
C ASN A 65 -12.39 3.02 -0.48
N THR A 66 -13.68 3.35 -0.37
CA THR A 66 -14.34 4.27 -1.30
C THR A 66 -13.79 5.68 -1.15
N CYS A 67 -13.55 6.35 -2.28
CA CYS A 67 -13.18 7.76 -2.32
C CYS A 67 -14.33 8.64 -2.79
N PRO A 68 -14.33 9.95 -2.45
CA PRO A 68 -15.23 10.92 -3.07
C PRO A 68 -15.17 10.83 -4.61
N GLY A 69 -16.34 10.69 -5.23
CA GLY A 69 -16.46 10.53 -6.69
C GLY A 69 -16.45 9.08 -7.19
N ASP A 70 -16.32 8.08 -6.32
CA ASP A 70 -16.57 6.69 -6.70
C ASP A 70 -18.03 6.51 -7.11
N LYS A 71 -18.25 5.93 -8.30
CA LYS A 71 -19.59 5.63 -8.82
C LYS A 71 -20.22 4.39 -8.19
N SER A 72 -19.44 3.55 -7.51
CA SER A 72 -19.90 2.30 -6.92
C SER A 72 -19.06 1.89 -5.73
N ALA A 73 -19.71 1.54 -4.62
CA ALA A 73 -19.06 1.00 -3.44
C ALA A 73 -18.43 -0.39 -3.67
N LEU A 74 -18.86 -1.12 -4.70
CA LEU A 74 -18.31 -2.44 -5.05
C LEU A 74 -16.95 -2.34 -5.78
N ARG A 75 -16.61 -1.17 -6.31
CA ARG A 75 -15.35 -0.90 -7.01
C ARG A 75 -14.70 0.37 -6.45
N PRO A 76 -14.24 0.33 -5.19
CA PRO A 76 -13.59 1.47 -4.57
C PRO A 76 -12.31 1.83 -5.33
N SER A 77 -12.04 3.12 -5.50
CA SER A 77 -10.78 3.59 -6.11
C SER A 77 -9.65 3.81 -5.10
N GLY A 78 -9.95 3.75 -3.81
CA GLY A 78 -9.01 4.13 -2.76
C GLY A 78 -8.34 2.98 -2.03
N LEU A 79 -7.22 3.32 -1.39
CA LEU A 79 -6.52 2.50 -0.40
C LEU A 79 -6.31 3.31 0.88
N ARG A 80 -6.62 2.72 2.03
CA ARG A 80 -6.40 3.32 3.35
C ARG A 80 -5.17 2.71 4.00
N PHE A 81 -4.22 3.57 4.38
CA PHE A 81 -3.03 3.20 5.13
C PHE A 81 -3.01 3.91 6.47
N GLY A 82 -2.42 3.27 7.49
CA GLY A 82 -2.25 3.86 8.80
C GLY A 82 -0.86 3.56 9.38
N SER A 83 -0.32 4.51 10.12
CA SER A 83 1.01 4.42 10.74
C SER A 83 1.11 3.73 12.13
N PRO A 84 0.05 3.54 12.96
CA PRO A 84 0.22 3.08 14.34
C PRO A 84 0.94 1.75 14.51
N ALA A 85 0.60 0.74 13.71
CA ALA A 85 1.15 -0.60 13.85
C ALA A 85 2.67 -0.62 13.63
N LEU A 86 3.12 0.02 12.55
CA LEU A 86 4.55 0.10 12.22
C LEU A 86 5.30 1.03 13.19
N THR A 87 4.68 2.14 13.61
CA THR A 87 5.28 3.02 14.63
C THR A 87 5.47 2.29 15.96
N THR A 88 4.56 1.37 16.33
CA THR A 88 4.70 0.53 17.53
C THR A 88 5.90 -0.41 17.43
N ARG A 89 6.27 -0.83 16.21
CA ARG A 89 7.47 -1.62 15.93
C ARG A 89 8.76 -0.80 15.86
N GLY A 90 8.66 0.52 16.04
CA GLY A 90 9.81 1.42 16.09
C GLY A 90 10.15 2.14 14.78
N LEU A 91 9.31 2.02 13.73
CA LEU A 91 9.54 2.74 12.48
C LEU A 91 9.40 4.26 12.67
N MET A 92 10.30 5.00 12.04
CA MET A 92 10.39 6.46 12.02
C MET A 92 10.14 7.00 10.60
N GLU A 93 10.23 8.32 10.39
CA GLU A 93 9.88 8.96 9.12
C GLU A 93 10.66 8.38 7.92
N GLU A 94 11.97 8.20 8.06
CA GLU A 94 12.82 7.64 6.99
C GLU A 94 12.41 6.21 6.61
N ASP A 95 11.96 5.41 7.58
CA ASP A 95 11.41 4.08 7.32
C ASP A 95 10.09 4.15 6.55
N PHE A 96 9.29 5.19 6.78
CA PHE A 96 8.05 5.42 6.04
C PHE A 96 8.28 5.89 4.61
N ASP A 97 9.45 6.44 4.28
CA ASP A 97 9.86 6.67 2.89
C ASP A 97 10.05 5.33 2.15
N VAL A 98 10.70 4.36 2.79
CA VAL A 98 10.88 2.99 2.27
C VAL A 98 9.51 2.28 2.15
N VAL A 99 8.63 2.43 3.13
CA VAL A 99 7.25 1.89 3.04
C VAL A 99 6.51 2.49 1.85
N ALA A 100 6.64 3.81 1.61
CA ALA A 100 6.02 4.47 0.47
C ALA A 100 6.56 3.93 -0.86
N GLU A 101 7.87 3.66 -0.94
CA GLU A 101 8.52 3.05 -2.11
C GLU A 101 7.94 1.66 -2.41
N TYR A 102 7.81 0.79 -1.41
CA TYR A 102 7.23 -0.54 -1.63
C TYR A 102 5.74 -0.49 -2.02
N ILE A 103 4.97 0.46 -1.47
CA ILE A 103 3.59 0.72 -1.92
C ILE A 103 3.60 1.17 -3.39
N HIS A 104 4.52 2.06 -3.77
CA HIS A 104 4.65 2.53 -5.13
C HIS A 104 5.00 1.39 -6.11
N GLU A 105 6.02 0.58 -5.81
CA GLU A 105 6.40 -0.60 -6.60
C GLU A 105 5.22 -1.58 -6.74
N SER A 106 4.44 -1.79 -5.67
CA SER A 106 3.26 -2.66 -5.70
C SER A 106 2.15 -2.13 -6.62
N ILE A 107 1.93 -0.83 -6.63
CA ILE A 107 0.94 -0.20 -7.52
C ILE A 107 1.45 -0.22 -8.97
N GLN A 108 2.75 -0.04 -9.21
CA GLN A 108 3.33 -0.22 -10.55
C GLN A 108 3.17 -1.67 -11.04
N LEU A 109 3.36 -2.66 -10.17
CA LEU A 109 3.11 -4.07 -10.50
C LEU A 109 1.61 -4.31 -10.79
N THR A 110 0.71 -3.64 -10.07
CA THR A 110 -0.72 -3.67 -10.37
C THR A 110 -1.02 -3.13 -11.77
N GLN A 111 -0.40 -2.01 -12.16
CA GLN A 111 -0.51 -1.45 -13.51
C GLN A 111 0.01 -2.43 -14.56
N PHE A 112 1.20 -2.99 -14.33
CA PHE A 112 1.81 -3.99 -15.21
C PHE A 112 0.90 -5.19 -15.47
N ILE A 113 0.27 -5.73 -14.42
CA ILE A 113 -0.70 -6.83 -14.57
C ILE A 113 -1.91 -6.37 -15.37
N CYS A 114 -2.43 -5.16 -15.13
CA CYS A 114 -3.54 -4.62 -15.92
C CYS A 114 -3.15 -4.51 -17.40
N ASP A 115 -1.96 -4.00 -17.71
CA ASP A 115 -1.49 -3.81 -19.09
C ASP A 115 -1.30 -5.14 -19.84
N LYS A 116 -1.05 -6.25 -19.14
CA LYS A 116 -1.01 -7.60 -19.72
C LYS A 116 -2.38 -8.18 -20.07
N LEU A 117 -3.47 -7.62 -19.53
CA LEU A 117 -4.82 -8.17 -19.70
C LEU A 117 -5.61 -7.44 -20.79
N GLU A 118 -6.39 -8.19 -21.56
CA GLU A 118 -7.37 -7.60 -22.46
C GLU A 118 -8.39 -6.77 -21.67
N GLY A 119 -8.50 -5.48 -22.00
CA GLY A 119 -9.38 -4.54 -21.29
C GLY A 119 -8.75 -3.87 -20.06
N GLY A 120 -7.47 -4.11 -19.75
CA GLY A 120 -6.73 -3.32 -18.77
C GLY A 120 -7.31 -3.39 -17.36
N SER A 121 -7.42 -2.23 -16.70
CA SER A 121 -8.05 -2.10 -15.38
C SER A 121 -9.56 -2.39 -15.36
N LYS A 122 -10.18 -2.66 -16.51
CA LYS A 122 -11.59 -3.07 -16.64
C LYS A 122 -11.78 -4.58 -16.80
N ALA A 123 -10.72 -5.35 -17.06
CA ALA A 123 -10.77 -6.81 -17.21
C ALA A 123 -11.44 -7.48 -15.98
N PRO A 124 -12.16 -8.60 -16.08
CA PRO A 124 -12.75 -9.25 -14.89
C PRO A 124 -11.74 -9.47 -13.75
N LEU A 125 -12.12 -9.17 -12.50
CA LEU A 125 -11.23 -9.34 -11.34
C LEU A 125 -10.73 -10.79 -11.19
N LYS A 126 -11.51 -11.77 -11.65
CA LYS A 126 -11.11 -13.18 -11.71
C LYS A 126 -9.88 -13.40 -12.60
N GLU A 127 -9.83 -12.77 -13.77
CA GLU A 127 -8.70 -12.85 -14.70
C GLU A 127 -7.48 -12.14 -14.13
N PHE A 128 -7.68 -10.98 -13.50
CA PHE A 128 -6.60 -10.30 -12.78
C PHE A 128 -5.97 -11.18 -11.71
N LYS A 129 -6.78 -11.83 -10.87
CA LYS A 129 -6.28 -12.77 -9.86
C LYS A 129 -5.57 -13.96 -10.49
N ASN A 130 -6.11 -14.50 -11.58
CA ASN A 130 -5.47 -15.61 -12.28
C ASN A 130 -4.08 -15.22 -12.79
N CYS A 131 -3.94 -14.04 -13.40
CA CYS A 131 -2.63 -13.53 -13.82
C CYS A 131 -1.71 -13.29 -12.61
N LEU A 132 -2.22 -12.63 -11.56
CA LEU A 132 -1.46 -12.37 -10.34
C LEU A 132 -0.85 -13.64 -9.75
N TYR A 133 -1.62 -14.73 -9.65
CA TYR A 133 -1.18 -15.94 -8.94
C TYR A 133 -0.56 -17.02 -9.83
N ASN A 134 -0.79 -17.00 -11.15
CA ASN A 134 -0.37 -18.09 -12.04
C ASN A 134 0.55 -17.66 -13.19
N ASP A 135 0.70 -16.36 -13.49
CA ASP A 135 1.65 -15.91 -14.52
C ASP A 135 3.09 -15.97 -13.97
N PRO A 136 4.02 -16.70 -14.62
CA PRO A 136 5.37 -16.90 -14.08
C PRO A 136 6.17 -15.60 -13.92
N GLU A 137 6.02 -14.65 -14.84
CA GLU A 137 6.73 -13.38 -14.76
C GLU A 137 6.20 -12.52 -13.61
N VAL A 138 4.87 -12.46 -13.46
CA VAL A 138 4.24 -11.74 -12.35
C VAL A 138 4.61 -12.39 -11.01
N GLN A 139 4.57 -13.71 -10.90
CA GLN A 139 4.98 -14.42 -9.69
C GLN A 139 6.43 -14.16 -9.31
N GLN A 140 7.34 -14.11 -10.30
CA GLN A 140 8.73 -13.75 -10.04
C GLN A 140 8.87 -12.32 -9.50
N ARG A 141 8.13 -11.35 -10.05
CA ARG A 141 8.13 -9.95 -9.57
C ARG A 141 7.53 -9.83 -8.18
N VAL A 142 6.41 -10.52 -7.92
CA VAL A 142 5.78 -10.61 -6.58
C VAL A 142 6.78 -11.17 -5.59
N LYS A 143 7.48 -12.27 -5.92
CA LYS A 143 8.47 -12.87 -5.03
C LYS A 143 9.60 -11.91 -4.70
N ILE A 144 10.20 -11.26 -5.70
CA ILE A 144 11.31 -10.31 -5.49
C ILE A 144 10.87 -9.17 -4.56
N LEU A 145 9.70 -8.57 -4.83
CA LEU A 145 9.20 -7.45 -4.01
C LEU A 145 8.80 -7.93 -2.61
N GLY A 146 8.13 -9.07 -2.51
CA GLY A 146 7.76 -9.69 -1.24
C GLY A 146 8.98 -10.01 -0.37
N ASP A 147 10.06 -10.55 -0.94
CA ASP A 147 11.31 -10.83 -0.24
C ASP A 147 11.95 -9.54 0.32
N LYS A 148 11.95 -8.43 -0.45
CA LYS A 148 12.42 -7.12 0.02
C LYS A 148 11.58 -6.60 1.19
N VAL A 149 10.25 -6.63 1.06
CA VAL A 149 9.30 -6.18 2.09
C VAL A 149 9.48 -7.02 3.37
N TYR A 150 9.60 -8.34 3.22
CA TYR A 150 9.82 -9.25 4.34
C TYR A 150 11.14 -8.98 5.06
N ALA A 151 12.24 -8.83 4.31
CA ALA A 151 13.55 -8.54 4.88
C ALA A 151 13.56 -7.22 5.65
N PHE A 152 12.99 -6.16 5.07
CA PHE A 152 12.84 -4.87 5.73
C PHE A 152 11.99 -4.99 7.01
N ALA A 153 10.81 -5.58 6.91
CA ALA A 153 9.90 -5.74 8.05
C ALA A 153 10.49 -6.61 9.17
N SER A 154 11.35 -7.57 8.85
CA SER A 154 11.98 -8.48 9.83
C SER A 154 13.09 -7.82 10.64
N SER A 155 13.59 -6.66 10.21
CA SER A 155 14.61 -5.90 10.94
C SER A 155 14.06 -5.15 12.17
N PHE A 156 12.74 -5.11 12.34
CA PHE A 156 12.08 -4.41 13.44
C PHE A 156 11.51 -5.40 14.47
N PRO A 157 11.50 -5.06 15.78
CA PRO A 157 10.95 -5.92 16.82
C PRO A 157 9.44 -6.17 16.64
N ILE A 158 8.96 -7.27 17.23
CA ILE A 158 7.54 -7.59 17.34
C ILE A 158 7.11 -7.40 18.80
N PRO A 159 6.38 -6.33 19.14
CA PRO A 159 5.89 -6.10 20.49
C PRO A 159 5.08 -7.30 21.01
N GLY A 160 5.37 -7.71 22.24
CA GLY A 160 4.71 -8.86 22.88
C GLY A 160 5.36 -10.22 22.59
N HIS A 161 6.37 -10.28 21.71
CA HIS A 161 7.25 -11.43 21.60
C HIS A 161 8.44 -11.24 22.52
N VAL A 162 8.68 -12.17 23.44
CA VAL A 162 9.93 -12.22 24.20
C VAL A 162 10.89 -13.03 23.35
N GLU A 163 12.03 -12.45 22.96
CA GLU A 163 13.11 -13.24 22.39
C GLU A 163 13.63 -14.16 23.49
N THR A 164 13.47 -15.47 23.32
CA THR A 164 14.07 -16.51 24.18
C THR A 164 15.48 -16.81 23.75
#